data_AF-A0A851ZSE3-F1
#
_entry.id   AF-A0A851ZSE3-F1
#
_cell.length_a   1.000
_cell.length_b   1.000
_cell.length_c   1.000
_cell.angle_alpha   90.00
_cell.angle_beta   90.00
_cell.angle_gamma   90.00
#
_symmetry.space_group_name_H-M   'P 1'
#
loop_
_entity.id
_entity.type
_entity.pdbx_description
1 polymer ?
#
loop_
_entity_poly.entity_id
_entity_poly.type
_entity_poly.pdbx_seq_one_letter_code
_entity_poly.pdbx_strand_id
1 'polypeptide(L)'
;CSGAQAALAHPPAAMADSPFRLPRTWWQAAHDALRETIRLDLEAAFYFTHLIMVFKSPRPAAMVLERSQDFGETWKPYKYFAANCSATFGLEDDVRHRGAICTSRYSSPFPCTGGEVIFRALSPPYAAEDPYSAEAQAQLKITNLRVRLLQRQGCPCLAASPAPQPPPALHYAIYDFIVKGSCFCNGHADHCIPVAGFRPTKAAGVFHVVHGKCMCKHNTAGSHCQHCAPLYNDQPWQAADGKTGAPRECQSCKCNGHADTCHFDMAAWLASGNRSGGVCDNCQHNTEGQHCQRCKLGFYRDLRRPFSAPDACKPCSCHPVGSAVLPLGPSTFCDPSTGDCPCKPGVAGPRCDHCLPGYWGFGPYGCRPCDCARSCDPHTGDCHSSEVSWHNEAPPFQAVLNESEPTWGWEDEQGFSALRHSGKCECKEQVLGNPKVFCGMKYTYVIKTKILSAHDKGSHAEVSVKIKKVLKSTKLKILRGKRTLYPESWTNRGCTCPILNPGLEYLVAGHEDVRTGRLIVNMKSFVHQWKSALGRKVLEILKRDCN
;
A
#
# COMPACT_ATOMS: atom_id res chain seq x y z
N CYS A 1 -42.89 38.22 -7.53
CA CYS A 1 -42.40 36.91 -7.08
C CYS A 1 -43.56 35.93 -7.14
N SER A 2 -43.43 34.80 -7.85
CA SER A 2 -44.41 33.71 -7.87
C SER A 2 -43.68 32.38 -7.93
N GLY A 3 -43.91 31.49 -6.96
CA GLY A 3 -43.28 30.17 -6.94
C GLY A 3 -43.80 29.21 -8.02
N ALA A 4 -44.98 29.47 -8.59
CA ALA A 4 -45.59 28.63 -9.61
C ALA A 4 -45.07 28.91 -11.04
N GLN A 5 -44.49 30.09 -11.27
CA GLN A 5 -44.00 30.51 -12.59
C GLN A 5 -42.49 30.58 -12.58
N ALA A 6 -41.83 29.73 -13.37
CA ALA A 6 -40.37 29.60 -13.39
C ALA A 6 -39.64 30.95 -13.63
N ALA A 7 -40.18 31.84 -14.47
CA ALA A 7 -39.60 33.15 -14.75
C ALA A 7 -39.70 34.16 -13.59
N LEU A 8 -40.58 33.92 -12.62
CA LEU A 8 -40.83 34.79 -11.47
C LEU A 8 -40.48 34.12 -10.13
N ALA A 9 -39.92 32.90 -10.19
CA ALA A 9 -39.59 32.08 -9.03
C ALA A 9 -38.16 32.34 -8.56
N HIS A 10 -37.96 32.29 -7.24
CA HIS A 10 -36.67 32.47 -6.58
C HIS A 10 -36.39 31.27 -5.64
N PRO A 11 -36.29 30.04 -6.19
CA PRO A 11 -36.19 28.82 -5.40
C PRO A 11 -34.80 28.69 -4.74
N PRO A 12 -34.64 27.85 -3.70
CA PRO A 12 -33.35 27.61 -3.05
C PRO A 12 -32.27 27.10 -4.02
N ALA A 13 -32.66 26.37 -5.07
CA ALA A 13 -31.75 25.87 -6.11
C ALA A 13 -30.99 26.99 -6.84
N ALA A 14 -31.54 28.21 -6.87
CA ALA A 14 -30.87 29.37 -7.46
C ALA A 14 -29.60 29.78 -6.70
N MET A 15 -29.42 29.36 -5.44
CA MET A 15 -28.18 29.61 -4.69
C MET A 15 -27.04 28.66 -5.06
N ALA A 16 -27.34 27.56 -5.74
CA ALA A 16 -26.40 26.49 -6.05
C ALA A 16 -26.17 26.32 -7.57
N ASP A 17 -26.70 27.25 -8.39
CA ASP A 17 -26.47 27.26 -9.82
C ASP A 17 -25.11 27.92 -10.16
N SER A 18 -24.85 28.18 -11.44
CA SER A 18 -23.56 28.74 -11.85
C SER A 18 -23.57 30.28 -11.77
N PRO A 19 -22.83 30.91 -10.83
CA PRO A 19 -22.76 32.38 -10.73
C PRO A 19 -22.28 33.05 -12.01
N PHE A 20 -21.45 32.35 -12.79
CA PHE A 20 -20.88 32.89 -14.03
C PHE A 20 -21.86 32.85 -15.20
N ARG A 21 -22.75 31.84 -15.26
CA ARG A 21 -23.70 31.68 -16.37
C ARG A 21 -25.06 32.29 -16.06
N LEU A 22 -25.43 32.33 -14.78
CA LEU A 22 -26.70 32.84 -14.28
C LEU A 22 -26.48 33.92 -13.19
N PRO A 23 -25.72 35.00 -13.46
CA PRO A 23 -25.32 35.99 -12.45
C PRO A 23 -26.47 36.80 -11.82
N ARG A 24 -27.71 36.54 -12.24
CA ARG A 24 -28.92 37.27 -11.81
C ARG A 24 -29.98 36.34 -11.22
N THR A 25 -29.68 35.08 -10.94
CA THR A 25 -30.57 34.21 -10.18
C THR A 25 -30.33 34.40 -8.68
N TRP A 26 -31.37 34.29 -7.86
CA TRP A 26 -31.25 34.36 -6.42
C TRP A 26 -32.37 33.57 -5.77
N TRP A 27 -32.13 33.10 -4.55
CA TRP A 27 -33.20 32.65 -3.66
C TRP A 27 -33.76 33.84 -2.88
N GLN A 28 -35.07 33.81 -2.62
CA GLN A 28 -35.74 34.83 -1.82
C GLN A 28 -36.68 34.20 -0.79
N ALA A 29 -36.58 34.64 0.46
CA ALA A 29 -37.49 34.25 1.53
C ALA A 29 -38.88 34.90 1.40
N ALA A 30 -39.85 34.38 2.16
CA ALA A 30 -41.14 35.03 2.33
C ALA A 30 -40.99 36.41 2.99
N HIS A 31 -41.93 37.32 2.72
CA HIS A 31 -41.82 38.73 3.14
C HIS A 31 -41.96 38.92 4.66
N ASP A 32 -42.63 38.01 5.35
CA ASP A 32 -42.88 38.01 6.79
C ASP A 32 -41.85 37.16 7.58
N ALA A 33 -40.97 36.42 6.89
CA ALA A 33 -40.00 35.53 7.51
C ALA A 33 -38.98 36.31 8.37
N LEU A 34 -39.18 36.30 9.68
CA LEU A 34 -38.26 36.91 10.65
C LEU A 34 -36.97 36.10 10.83
N ARG A 35 -37.08 34.77 10.73
CA ARG A 35 -35.99 33.81 10.89
C ARG A 35 -36.08 32.81 9.76
N GLU A 36 -34.91 32.44 9.22
CA GLU A 36 -34.83 31.48 8.12
C GLU A 36 -33.68 30.50 8.35
N THR A 37 -33.80 29.32 7.76
CA THR A 37 -32.75 28.30 7.85
C THR A 37 -32.45 27.71 6.49
N ILE A 38 -31.19 27.79 6.09
CA ILE A 38 -30.66 27.18 4.88
C ILE A 38 -29.86 25.96 5.32
N ARG A 39 -30.18 24.80 4.75
CA ARG A 39 -29.56 23.52 5.11
C ARG A 39 -29.06 22.82 3.85
N LEU A 40 -27.83 22.37 3.89
CA LEU A 40 -27.20 21.52 2.89
C LEU A 40 -26.91 20.15 3.52
N ASP A 41 -27.56 19.13 2.99
CA ASP A 41 -27.36 17.73 3.38
C ASP A 41 -26.47 17.04 2.35
N LEU A 42 -25.39 16.40 2.83
CA LEU A 42 -24.44 15.68 2.00
C LEU A 42 -24.71 14.18 2.09
N GLU A 43 -24.50 13.47 0.98
CA GLU A 43 -24.73 12.03 0.89
C GLU A 43 -23.63 11.19 1.55
N ALA A 44 -22.52 11.84 1.92
CA ALA A 44 -21.37 11.25 2.59
C ALA A 44 -20.64 12.31 3.43
N ALA A 45 -19.54 11.93 4.09
CA ALA A 45 -18.66 12.90 4.76
C ALA A 45 -17.73 13.60 3.74
N PHE A 46 -17.58 14.91 3.89
CA PHE A 46 -16.71 15.75 3.06
C PHE A 46 -15.79 16.63 3.91
N TYR A 47 -14.71 17.10 3.31
CA TYR A 47 -13.92 18.19 3.85
C TYR A 47 -14.51 19.53 3.42
N PHE A 48 -14.86 20.36 4.39
CA PHE A 48 -15.31 21.73 4.19
C PHE A 48 -14.21 22.73 4.55
N THR A 49 -13.87 23.60 3.59
CA THR A 49 -12.77 24.56 3.76
C THR A 49 -13.27 25.98 3.96
N HIS A 50 -14.23 26.42 3.14
CA HIS A 50 -14.79 27.76 3.24
C HIS A 50 -16.20 27.86 2.68
N LEU A 51 -16.97 28.76 3.27
CA LEU A 51 -18.30 29.18 2.82
C LEU A 51 -18.20 30.62 2.33
N ILE A 52 -18.82 30.90 1.19
CA ILE A 52 -19.04 32.26 0.67
C ILE A 52 -20.52 32.38 0.36
N MET A 53 -21.18 33.34 1.00
CA MET A 53 -22.56 33.71 0.70
C MET A 53 -22.59 35.12 0.13
N VAL A 54 -23.28 35.30 -0.99
CA VAL A 54 -23.42 36.62 -1.65
C VAL A 54 -24.88 37.07 -1.54
N PHE A 55 -25.14 38.12 -0.76
CA PHE A 55 -26.50 38.58 -0.52
C PHE A 55 -26.96 39.59 -1.58
N LYS A 56 -28.19 39.41 -2.07
CA LYS A 56 -28.92 40.41 -2.86
C LYS A 56 -29.59 41.43 -1.97
N SER A 57 -30.17 40.99 -0.85
CA SER A 57 -30.63 41.87 0.22
C SER A 57 -29.42 42.40 1.00
N PRO A 58 -29.60 43.35 1.93
CA PRO A 58 -28.62 43.55 2.98
C PRO A 58 -28.36 42.22 3.70
N ARG A 59 -27.11 42.02 4.15
CA ARG A 59 -26.72 40.86 4.96
C ARG A 59 -27.57 40.81 6.23
N PRO A 60 -27.76 39.68 6.91
CA PRO A 60 -28.48 39.65 8.19
C PRO A 60 -27.76 40.49 9.26
N ALA A 61 -28.53 41.09 10.18
CA ALA A 61 -27.99 41.72 11.37
C ALA A 61 -27.45 40.68 12.37
N ALA A 62 -28.01 39.47 12.34
CA ALA A 62 -27.56 38.33 13.12
C ALA A 62 -27.80 37.00 12.37
N MET A 63 -26.78 36.15 12.30
CA MET A 63 -26.87 34.79 11.76
C MET A 63 -25.85 33.84 12.41
N VAL A 64 -26.08 32.53 12.29
CA VAL A 64 -25.19 31.49 12.84
C VAL A 64 -24.92 30.44 11.78
N LEU A 65 -23.66 30.03 11.66
CA LEU A 65 -23.24 28.89 10.86
C LEU A 65 -22.98 27.70 11.78
N GLU A 66 -23.56 26.55 11.46
CA GLU A 66 -23.47 25.31 12.21
C GLU A 66 -23.14 24.13 11.29
N ARG A 67 -22.52 23.10 11.85
CA ARG A 67 -22.25 21.83 11.17
C ARG A 67 -22.78 20.65 11.94
N SER A 68 -23.03 19.56 11.22
CA SER A 68 -23.15 18.21 11.77
C SER A 68 -22.03 17.33 11.19
N GLN A 69 -21.61 16.35 11.99
CA GLN A 69 -20.63 15.33 11.61
C GLN A 69 -21.21 13.90 11.70
N ASP A 70 -22.51 13.81 11.92
CA ASP A 70 -23.30 12.62 12.23
C ASP A 70 -24.67 12.67 11.53
N PHE A 71 -24.67 13.15 10.28
CA PHE A 71 -25.83 13.14 9.38
C PHE A 71 -27.06 13.93 9.87
N GLY A 72 -26.86 14.93 10.74
CA GLY A 72 -27.88 15.85 11.20
C GLY A 72 -28.41 15.58 12.61
N GLU A 73 -27.89 14.55 13.28
CA GLU A 73 -28.25 14.18 14.67
C GLU A 73 -27.79 15.26 15.67
N THR A 74 -26.51 15.65 15.61
CA THR A 74 -25.95 16.71 16.47
C THR A 74 -25.44 17.89 15.66
N TRP A 75 -25.51 19.07 16.27
CA TRP A 75 -25.13 20.33 15.63
C TRP A 75 -24.16 21.09 16.51
N LYS A 76 -23.05 21.55 15.91
CA LYS A 76 -22.04 22.37 16.56
C LYS A 76 -21.86 23.69 15.80
N PRO A 77 -21.82 24.84 16.49
CA PRO A 77 -21.55 26.12 15.85
C PRO A 77 -20.13 26.18 15.26
N TYR A 78 -20.02 26.67 14.02
CA TYR A 78 -18.76 27.08 13.42
C TYR A 78 -18.42 28.52 13.75
N LYS A 79 -19.38 29.44 13.56
CA LYS A 79 -19.18 30.87 13.72
C LYS A 79 -20.52 31.59 13.89
N TYR A 80 -20.51 32.64 14.71
CA TYR A 80 -21.61 33.58 14.87
C TYR A 80 -21.30 34.87 14.12
N PHE A 81 -22.31 35.48 13.52
CA PHE A 81 -22.20 36.76 12.83
C PHE A 81 -23.25 37.69 13.38
N ALA A 82 -22.83 38.83 13.94
CA ALA A 82 -23.76 39.84 14.43
C ALA A 82 -23.20 41.25 14.23
N ALA A 83 -24.06 42.25 14.08
CA ALA A 83 -23.64 43.65 14.09
C ALA A 83 -22.98 44.04 15.43
N ASN A 84 -23.44 43.44 16.53
CA ASN A 84 -22.82 43.54 17.86
C ASN A 84 -22.85 42.17 18.55
N CYS A 85 -21.71 41.48 18.55
CA CYS A 85 -21.57 40.13 19.12
C CYS A 85 -21.94 40.05 20.61
N SER A 86 -21.56 41.05 21.40
CA SER A 86 -21.80 41.06 22.84
C SER A 86 -23.28 41.30 23.15
N ALA A 87 -23.93 42.22 22.43
CA ALA A 87 -25.35 42.51 22.64
C ALA A 87 -26.27 41.38 22.12
N THR A 88 -25.93 40.75 21.00
CA THR A 88 -26.79 39.73 20.37
C THR A 88 -26.58 38.33 20.93
N PHE A 89 -25.34 37.94 21.19
CA PHE A 89 -25.00 36.56 21.59
C PHE A 89 -24.26 36.46 22.92
N GLY A 90 -23.91 37.58 23.56
CA GLY A 90 -23.05 37.56 24.75
C GLY A 90 -21.63 37.07 24.46
N LEU A 91 -21.15 37.21 23.21
CA LEU A 91 -19.86 36.70 22.76
C LEU A 91 -18.88 37.84 22.46
N GLU A 92 -17.59 37.52 22.53
CA GLU A 92 -16.52 38.41 22.08
C GLU A 92 -16.45 38.45 20.54
N ASP A 93 -16.04 39.61 20.01
CA ASP A 93 -15.90 39.84 18.57
C ASP A 93 -14.47 39.58 18.09
N ASP A 94 -14.31 38.80 17.02
CA ASP A 94 -13.02 38.41 16.48
C ASP A 94 -12.20 39.56 15.88
N VAL A 95 -12.84 40.70 15.60
CA VAL A 95 -12.18 41.94 15.20
C VAL A 95 -11.37 42.51 16.37
N ARG A 96 -11.81 42.31 17.62
CA ARG A 96 -11.13 42.76 18.84
C ARG A 96 -10.28 41.65 19.46
N HIS A 97 -10.81 40.44 19.54
CA HIS A 97 -10.18 39.28 20.16
C HIS A 97 -9.93 38.18 19.12
N ARG A 98 -8.71 38.12 18.58
CA ARG A 98 -8.37 37.11 17.56
C ARG A 98 -8.68 35.70 18.07
N GLY A 99 -9.45 34.95 17.29
CA GLY A 99 -9.87 33.59 17.64
C GLY A 99 -11.26 33.48 18.27
N ALA A 100 -11.92 34.61 18.59
CA ALA A 100 -13.30 34.57 19.07
C ALA A 100 -14.26 33.94 18.05
N ILE A 101 -15.31 33.27 18.54
CA ILE A 101 -16.26 32.52 17.70
C ILE A 101 -17.30 33.42 17.02
N CYS A 102 -17.47 34.68 17.45
CA CYS A 102 -18.34 35.65 16.81
C CYS A 102 -17.55 36.69 16.00
N THR A 103 -18.14 37.23 14.93
CA THR A 103 -17.55 38.30 14.12
C THR A 103 -18.59 39.33 13.69
N SER A 104 -18.22 40.62 13.72
CA SER A 104 -19.01 41.70 13.11
C SER A 104 -18.58 42.07 11.69
N ARG A 105 -17.45 41.52 11.20
CA ARG A 105 -16.83 41.87 9.92
C ARG A 105 -17.78 41.78 8.72
N TYR A 106 -18.71 40.83 8.75
CA TYR A 106 -19.64 40.55 7.65
C TYR A 106 -21.10 40.88 7.99
N SER A 107 -21.33 41.69 9.03
CA SER A 107 -22.68 41.99 9.52
C SER A 107 -23.14 43.43 9.24
N SER A 108 -22.30 44.23 8.57
CA SER A 108 -22.63 45.61 8.21
C SER A 108 -23.79 45.67 7.19
N PRO A 109 -24.74 46.62 7.34
CA PRO A 109 -25.79 46.86 6.36
C PRO A 109 -25.27 47.28 4.98
N PHE A 110 -24.05 47.82 4.90
CA PHE A 110 -23.41 48.24 3.65
C PHE A 110 -22.35 47.23 3.17
N PRO A 111 -22.32 46.87 1.88
CA PRO A 111 -23.25 47.30 0.83
C PRO A 111 -24.63 46.62 0.97
N CYS A 112 -25.69 47.31 0.55
CA CYS A 112 -27.07 46.81 0.66
C CYS A 112 -27.43 45.73 -0.37
N THR A 113 -26.56 45.49 -1.35
CA THR A 113 -26.64 44.41 -2.33
C THR A 113 -25.21 44.01 -2.68
N GLY A 114 -24.99 42.73 -2.99
CA GLY A 114 -23.65 42.19 -3.25
C GLY A 114 -22.79 42.06 -1.98
N GLY A 115 -23.39 42.13 -0.79
CA GLY A 115 -22.68 41.97 0.46
C GLY A 115 -22.28 40.51 0.67
N GLU A 116 -21.00 40.27 0.93
CA GLU A 116 -20.50 38.91 1.15
C GLU A 116 -20.42 38.56 2.64
N VAL A 117 -20.65 37.29 2.95
CA VAL A 117 -20.33 36.64 4.23
C VAL A 117 -19.40 35.47 3.95
N ILE A 118 -18.23 35.48 4.60
CA ILE A 118 -17.19 34.47 4.37
C ILE A 118 -16.85 33.79 5.69
N PHE A 119 -16.77 32.45 5.66
CA PHE A 119 -16.21 31.65 6.75
C PHE A 119 -15.08 30.77 6.21
N ARG A 120 -14.00 30.62 6.98
CA ARG A 120 -12.88 29.73 6.67
C ARG A 120 -12.66 28.78 7.85
N ALA A 121 -12.79 27.48 7.59
CA ALA A 121 -12.68 26.44 8.62
C ALA A 121 -11.27 26.36 9.22
N LEU A 122 -10.24 26.54 8.39
CA LEU A 122 -8.84 26.63 8.80
C LEU A 122 -8.43 28.10 8.93
N SER A 123 -8.83 28.72 10.03
CA SER A 123 -8.25 29.99 10.49
C SER A 123 -7.19 29.69 11.56
N PRO A 124 -6.12 30.50 11.71
CA PRO A 124 -5.15 30.33 12.79
C PRO A 124 -5.87 30.14 14.14
N PRO A 125 -5.48 29.15 14.97
CA PRO A 125 -4.21 28.41 14.97
C PRO A 125 -4.11 27.18 14.05
N TYR A 126 -5.23 26.67 13.52
CA TYR A 126 -5.26 25.35 12.83
C TYR A 126 -4.62 25.31 11.43
N ALA A 127 -4.24 26.47 10.89
CA ALA A 127 -3.63 26.57 9.56
C ALA A 127 -2.25 25.89 9.46
N ALA A 128 -1.61 25.60 10.60
CA ALA A 128 -0.29 24.96 10.67
C ALA A 128 -0.34 23.46 11.03
N GLU A 129 -1.53 22.85 11.13
CA GLU A 129 -1.70 21.43 11.49
C GLU A 129 -1.77 20.52 10.26
N ASP A 130 -1.53 19.22 10.46
CA ASP A 130 -1.65 18.24 9.37
C ASP A 130 -3.14 18.16 9.00
N PRO A 131 -3.54 18.39 7.72
CA PRO A 131 -4.95 18.39 7.32
C PRO A 131 -5.67 17.07 7.60
N TYR A 132 -4.92 15.97 7.78
CA TYR A 132 -5.46 14.66 8.09
C TYR A 132 -5.42 14.31 9.60
N SER A 133 -4.91 15.18 10.46
CA SER A 133 -4.90 14.96 11.91
C SER A 133 -6.32 14.89 12.49
N ALA A 134 -6.47 14.29 13.69
CA ALA A 134 -7.76 14.19 14.35
C ALA A 134 -8.39 15.57 14.61
N GLU A 135 -7.58 16.56 14.98
CA GLU A 135 -7.97 17.94 15.26
C GLU A 135 -8.44 18.65 13.99
N ALA A 136 -7.66 18.56 12.90
CA ALA A 136 -8.03 19.13 11.61
C ALA A 136 -9.30 18.47 11.06
N GLN A 137 -9.42 17.15 11.16
CA GLN A 137 -10.63 16.42 10.77
C GLN A 137 -11.85 16.82 11.60
N ALA A 138 -11.71 17.04 12.91
CA ALA A 138 -12.82 17.51 13.75
C ALA A 138 -13.36 18.88 13.30
N GLN A 139 -12.51 19.70 12.68
CA GLN A 139 -12.88 21.01 12.16
C GLN A 139 -13.32 20.99 10.69
N LEU A 140 -12.73 20.16 9.84
CA LEU A 140 -12.99 20.14 8.39
C LEU A 140 -14.09 19.16 7.99
N LYS A 141 -14.21 18.01 8.66
CA LYS A 141 -15.15 16.95 8.29
C LYS A 141 -16.58 17.40 8.58
N ILE A 142 -17.46 17.33 7.60
CA ILE A 142 -18.89 17.61 7.76
C ILE A 142 -19.75 16.60 6.99
N THR A 143 -20.98 16.40 7.44
CA THR A 143 -22.06 15.71 6.71
C THR A 143 -23.20 16.66 6.37
N ASN A 144 -23.36 17.73 7.14
CA ASN A 144 -24.41 18.72 6.92
C ASN A 144 -23.89 20.10 7.28
N LEU A 145 -24.35 21.11 6.55
CA LEU A 145 -24.08 22.51 6.82
C LEU A 145 -25.40 23.25 7.00
N ARG A 146 -25.53 24.05 8.06
CA ARG A 146 -26.75 24.80 8.35
C ARG A 146 -26.43 26.25 8.65
N VAL A 147 -27.14 27.15 7.99
CA VAL A 147 -27.10 28.58 8.24
C VAL A 147 -28.46 29.02 8.78
N ARG A 148 -28.45 29.63 9.96
CA ARG A 148 -29.64 30.19 10.60
C ARG A 148 -29.59 31.70 10.52
N LEU A 149 -30.47 32.29 9.74
CA LEU A 149 -30.67 33.73 9.62
C LEU A 149 -31.62 34.15 10.74
N LEU A 150 -31.15 34.98 11.68
CA LEU A 150 -31.88 35.26 12.93
C LEU A 150 -32.54 36.63 12.94
N GLN A 151 -31.90 37.63 12.33
CA GLN A 151 -32.40 39.00 12.31
C GLN A 151 -32.09 39.66 10.96
N ARG A 152 -33.13 40.22 10.33
CA ARG A 152 -33.02 41.01 9.08
C ARG A 152 -32.49 42.41 9.39
N GLN A 153 -31.92 43.08 8.40
CA GLN A 153 -31.67 44.51 8.45
C GLN A 153 -32.13 45.18 7.15
N GLY A 154 -32.62 46.41 7.30
CA GLY A 154 -32.93 47.28 6.18
C GLY A 154 -31.69 47.99 5.67
N CYS A 155 -31.79 48.54 4.47
CA CYS A 155 -30.75 49.39 3.91
C CYS A 155 -30.89 50.82 4.45
N PRO A 156 -29.90 51.36 5.17
CA PRO A 156 -30.01 52.68 5.80
C PRO A 156 -30.25 53.83 4.81
N CYS A 157 -29.87 53.69 3.53
CA CYS A 157 -30.10 54.75 2.54
C CYS A 157 -31.57 54.90 2.12
N LEU A 158 -32.42 53.90 2.36
CA LEU A 158 -33.86 53.98 2.03
C LEU A 158 -34.66 54.74 3.08
N ALA A 159 -34.11 54.95 4.28
CA ALA A 159 -34.74 55.74 5.33
C ALA A 159 -34.70 57.27 5.07
N ALA A 160 -33.93 57.73 4.08
CA ALA A 160 -33.71 59.14 3.79
C ALA A 160 -34.60 59.71 2.67
N SER A 161 -35.61 58.96 2.19
CA SER A 161 -36.49 59.44 1.10
C SER A 161 -37.70 60.19 1.66
N PRO A 162 -37.98 61.44 1.23
CA PRO A 162 -39.09 62.26 1.73
C PRO A 162 -40.49 61.87 1.20
N ALA A 163 -40.62 60.78 0.45
CA ALA A 163 -41.89 60.32 -0.11
C ALA A 163 -42.57 59.27 0.78
N PRO A 164 -43.92 59.32 0.95
CA PRO A 164 -44.67 58.30 1.68
C PRO A 164 -44.80 57.04 0.82
N GLN A 165 -43.71 56.30 0.66
CA GLN A 165 -43.76 54.93 0.14
C GLN A 165 -43.97 53.97 1.31
N PRO A 166 -44.80 52.92 1.17
CA PRO A 166 -44.88 51.87 2.16
C PRO A 166 -43.47 51.31 2.41
N PRO A 167 -43.09 51.02 3.67
CA PRO A 167 -41.75 50.53 3.97
C PRO A 167 -41.46 49.31 3.09
N PRO A 168 -40.34 49.30 2.35
CA PRO A 168 -40.03 48.20 1.45
C PRO A 168 -40.01 46.91 2.25
N ALA A 169 -40.77 45.92 1.80
CA ALA A 169 -40.89 44.65 2.51
C ALA A 169 -39.53 43.97 2.60
N LEU A 170 -38.96 43.97 3.80
CA LEU A 170 -37.67 43.37 4.09
C LEU A 170 -37.76 41.86 3.87
N HIS A 171 -36.82 41.27 3.17
CA HIS A 171 -36.75 39.82 3.00
C HIS A 171 -35.29 39.42 2.87
N TYR A 172 -34.98 38.16 3.19
CA TYR A 172 -33.66 37.62 2.86
C TYR A 172 -33.61 37.29 1.37
N ALA A 173 -32.53 37.69 0.70
CA ALA A 173 -32.24 37.27 -0.66
C ALA A 173 -30.76 37.00 -0.84
N ILE A 174 -30.43 35.84 -1.42
CA ILE A 174 -29.04 35.36 -1.60
C ILE A 174 -28.87 34.99 -3.07
N TYR A 175 -27.88 35.60 -3.72
CA TYR A 175 -27.43 35.21 -5.05
C TYR A 175 -26.79 33.83 -4.98
N ASP A 176 -25.70 33.69 -4.23
CA ASP A 176 -24.87 32.47 -4.24
C ASP A 176 -24.62 31.90 -2.84
N PHE A 177 -24.66 30.57 -2.73
CA PHE A 177 -24.28 29.80 -1.54
C PHE A 177 -23.15 28.83 -1.91
N ILE A 178 -21.92 29.33 -1.91
CA ILE A 178 -20.75 28.59 -2.38
C ILE A 178 -20.09 27.88 -1.20
N VAL A 179 -20.24 26.55 -1.18
CA VAL A 179 -19.57 25.67 -0.22
C VAL A 179 -18.36 25.04 -0.90
N LYS A 180 -17.15 25.47 -0.51
CA LYS A 180 -15.92 24.90 -1.07
C LYS A 180 -15.38 23.80 -0.18
N GLY A 181 -15.04 22.70 -0.81
CA GLY A 181 -14.61 21.49 -0.14
C GLY A 181 -14.08 20.44 -1.10
N SER A 182 -13.75 19.29 -0.56
CA SER A 182 -13.31 18.11 -1.30
C SER A 182 -13.85 16.85 -0.62
N CYS A 183 -13.77 15.71 -1.31
CA CYS A 183 -14.10 14.44 -0.68
C CYS A 183 -13.11 14.09 0.43
N PHE A 184 -13.63 13.46 1.49
CA PHE A 184 -12.86 13.05 2.66
C PHE A 184 -12.32 11.63 2.47
N CYS A 185 -10.99 11.49 2.29
CA CYS A 185 -10.36 10.19 2.00
C CYS A 185 -9.11 9.88 2.85
N ASN A 186 -8.92 10.60 3.98
CA ASN A 186 -7.77 10.44 4.88
C ASN A 186 -6.39 10.50 4.16
N GLY A 187 -6.31 11.17 3.00
CA GLY A 187 -5.10 11.26 2.18
C GLY A 187 -4.73 10.00 1.39
N HIS A 188 -5.61 9.00 1.32
CA HIS A 188 -5.39 7.77 0.54
C HIS A 188 -6.16 7.71 -0.78
N ALA A 189 -6.73 8.81 -1.26
CA ALA A 189 -7.31 8.90 -2.60
C ALA A 189 -7.19 10.32 -3.16
N ASP A 190 -7.04 10.42 -4.48
CA ASP A 190 -7.00 11.66 -5.26
C ASP A 190 -8.27 11.86 -6.11
N HIS A 191 -9.11 10.82 -6.22
CA HIS A 191 -10.33 10.82 -7.01
C HIS A 191 -11.49 10.18 -6.27
N CYS A 192 -12.69 10.71 -6.53
CA CYS A 192 -13.93 10.27 -5.90
C CYS A 192 -15.02 10.03 -6.94
N ILE A 193 -15.82 9.00 -6.70
CA ILE A 193 -16.90 8.53 -7.55
C ILE A 193 -18.26 8.70 -6.85
N PRO A 194 -19.37 8.71 -7.60
CA PRO A 194 -20.70 8.83 -7.01
C PRO A 194 -20.96 7.77 -5.93
N VAL A 195 -21.59 8.19 -4.84
CA VAL A 195 -22.08 7.27 -3.80
C VAL A 195 -23.26 6.46 -4.36
N ALA A 196 -23.32 5.17 -4.01
CA ALA A 196 -24.39 4.30 -4.47
C ALA A 196 -25.77 4.82 -4.03
N GLY A 197 -26.72 4.88 -4.97
CA GLY A 197 -28.07 5.39 -4.71
C GLY A 197 -28.23 6.91 -4.81
N PHE A 198 -27.14 7.68 -4.83
CA PHE A 198 -27.22 9.13 -5.01
C PHE A 198 -27.41 9.50 -6.50
N ARG A 199 -28.45 10.29 -6.78
CA ARG A 199 -28.73 10.82 -8.13
C ARG A 199 -28.62 12.34 -8.09
N PRO A 200 -27.59 12.95 -8.71
CA PRO A 200 -27.46 14.40 -8.69
C PRO A 200 -28.55 15.05 -9.55
N THR A 201 -29.27 16.00 -8.98
CA THR A 201 -30.07 16.95 -9.75
C THR A 201 -29.13 17.89 -10.50
N LYS A 202 -29.18 17.87 -11.84
CA LYS A 202 -28.41 18.82 -12.66
C LYS A 202 -29.00 20.22 -12.49
N ALA A 203 -28.46 21.01 -11.56
CA ALA A 203 -28.76 22.44 -11.50
C ALA A 203 -28.33 23.10 -12.83
N ALA A 204 -29.12 24.07 -13.32
CA ALA A 204 -28.89 24.68 -14.62
C ALA A 204 -27.49 25.31 -14.67
N GLY A 205 -26.66 24.85 -15.62
CA GLY A 205 -25.30 25.39 -15.82
C GLY A 205 -24.21 24.82 -14.90
N VAL A 206 -24.49 23.83 -14.04
CA VAL A 206 -23.48 23.17 -13.19
C VAL A 206 -22.93 21.92 -13.89
N PHE A 207 -21.63 21.92 -14.22
CA PHE A 207 -20.96 20.82 -14.94
C PHE A 207 -20.09 19.92 -14.05
N HIS A 208 -19.74 20.37 -12.84
CA HIS A 208 -18.80 19.66 -11.97
C HIS A 208 -19.43 19.42 -10.61
N VAL A 209 -19.88 18.18 -10.39
CA VAL A 209 -20.35 17.69 -9.08
C VAL A 209 -19.15 17.10 -8.34
N VAL A 210 -18.98 17.44 -7.08
CA VAL A 210 -17.98 16.79 -6.20
C VAL A 210 -18.62 15.54 -5.62
N HIS A 211 -18.02 14.37 -5.85
CA HIS A 211 -18.56 13.10 -5.37
C HIS A 211 -17.95 12.66 -4.04
N GLY A 212 -18.69 11.91 -3.22
CA GLY A 212 -18.28 11.55 -1.86
C GLY A 212 -17.58 10.19 -1.64
N LYS A 213 -17.63 9.22 -2.57
CA LYS A 213 -17.01 7.89 -2.37
C LYS A 213 -15.57 7.86 -2.91
N CYS A 214 -14.61 7.55 -2.05
CA CYS A 214 -13.20 7.54 -2.42
C CYS A 214 -12.81 6.33 -3.28
N MET A 215 -11.94 6.56 -4.27
CA MET A 215 -11.21 5.49 -4.94
C MET A 215 -9.90 5.22 -4.18
N CYS A 216 -9.99 4.40 -3.15
CA CYS A 216 -8.88 4.18 -2.22
C CYS A 216 -7.63 3.58 -2.87
N LYS A 217 -6.48 4.12 -2.47
CA LYS A 217 -5.11 3.66 -2.78
C LYS A 217 -4.41 3.25 -1.48
N HIS A 218 -3.08 3.05 -1.50
CA HIS A 218 -2.28 2.75 -0.30
C HIS A 218 -2.76 1.49 0.46
N ASN A 219 -3.34 0.53 -0.27
CA ASN A 219 -3.97 -0.68 0.26
C ASN A 219 -5.04 -0.42 1.33
N THR A 220 -5.74 0.71 1.23
CA THR A 220 -6.86 1.05 2.10
C THR A 220 -8.20 0.69 1.46
N ALA A 221 -9.24 0.65 2.28
CA ALA A 221 -10.59 0.28 1.92
C ALA A 221 -11.62 1.08 2.75
N GLY A 222 -12.90 0.96 2.37
CA GLY A 222 -14.00 1.72 2.96
C GLY A 222 -14.45 2.89 2.08
N SER A 223 -15.50 3.59 2.51
CA SER A 223 -16.04 4.76 1.80
C SER A 223 -15.09 5.95 1.77
N HIS A 224 -14.26 6.07 2.81
CA HIS A 224 -13.34 7.17 3.07
C HIS A 224 -11.90 6.69 3.32
N CYS A 225 -11.58 5.45 2.90
CA CYS A 225 -10.25 4.85 3.08
C CYS A 225 -9.82 4.72 4.55
N GLN A 226 -10.79 4.54 5.43
CA GLN A 226 -10.62 4.49 6.89
C GLN A 226 -10.26 3.10 7.44
N HIS A 227 -10.14 2.10 6.55
CA HIS A 227 -9.76 0.74 6.90
C HIS A 227 -8.62 0.29 6.00
N CYS A 228 -7.86 -0.72 6.42
CA CYS A 228 -6.96 -1.43 5.52
C CYS A 228 -7.75 -2.43 4.67
N ALA A 229 -7.23 -2.73 3.48
CA ALA A 229 -7.77 -3.81 2.64
C ALA A 229 -7.67 -5.16 3.37
N PRO A 230 -8.51 -6.15 3.04
CA PRO A 230 -8.69 -7.34 3.88
C PRO A 230 -7.41 -8.16 4.17
N LEU A 231 -6.43 -8.18 3.25
CA LEU A 231 -5.15 -8.88 3.44
C LEU A 231 -4.01 -7.96 3.92
N TYR A 232 -4.31 -6.72 4.33
CA TYR A 232 -3.32 -5.67 4.62
C TYR A 232 -3.35 -5.18 6.08
N ASN A 233 -3.72 -6.07 7.00
CA ASN A 233 -3.83 -5.77 8.43
C ASN A 233 -2.57 -6.20 9.22
N ASP A 234 -1.37 -6.09 8.62
CA ASP A 234 -0.12 -6.44 9.32
C ASP A 234 0.34 -5.38 10.34
N GLN A 235 -0.16 -4.15 10.17
CA GLN A 235 0.11 -3.01 11.05
C GLN A 235 -1.18 -2.18 11.24
N PRO A 236 -1.29 -1.38 12.30
CA PRO A 236 -2.48 -0.56 12.53
C PRO A 236 -2.62 0.52 11.45
N TRP A 237 -3.86 0.73 11.01
CA TRP A 237 -4.23 1.77 10.05
C TRP A 237 -3.87 3.17 10.59
N GLN A 238 -3.39 4.04 9.69
CA GLN A 238 -3.11 5.45 9.96
C GLN A 238 -3.51 6.26 8.72
N ALA A 239 -4.03 7.48 8.94
CA ALA A 239 -4.21 8.44 7.86
C ALA A 239 -2.85 8.84 7.26
N ALA A 240 -2.83 9.25 5.99
CA ALA A 240 -1.63 9.82 5.39
C ALA A 240 -1.25 11.13 6.10
N ASP A 241 0.02 11.50 6.03
CA ASP A 241 0.54 12.73 6.64
C ASP A 241 0.65 13.82 5.57
N GLY A 242 -0.18 14.85 5.68
CA GLY A 242 -0.23 15.94 4.70
C GLY A 242 0.94 16.92 4.82
N LYS A 243 1.64 16.94 5.96
CA LYS A 243 2.82 17.80 6.17
C LYS A 243 4.09 17.16 5.60
N THR A 244 4.31 15.89 5.89
CA THR A 244 5.51 15.17 5.44
C THR A 244 5.32 14.55 4.05
N GLY A 245 4.07 14.37 3.62
CA GLY A 245 3.73 13.62 2.42
C GLY A 245 3.86 12.10 2.59
N ALA A 246 4.05 11.61 3.82
CA ALA A 246 4.16 10.18 4.08
C ALA A 246 2.80 9.49 3.82
N PRO A 247 2.74 8.47 2.94
CA PRO A 247 1.48 7.87 2.51
C PRO A 247 0.80 7.01 3.59
N ARG A 248 1.56 6.54 4.60
CA ARG A 248 1.11 5.66 5.68
C ARG A 248 0.28 4.47 5.18
N GLU A 249 0.79 3.78 4.17
CA GLU A 249 0.06 2.69 3.52
C GLU A 249 -0.09 1.46 4.40
N CYS A 250 -1.19 0.72 4.20
CA CYS A 250 -1.42 -0.53 4.89
C CYS A 250 -0.47 -1.62 4.38
N GLN A 251 -0.01 -2.47 5.30
CA GLN A 251 1.00 -3.49 5.04
C GLN A 251 0.37 -4.88 4.91
N SER A 252 0.75 -5.60 3.85
CA SER A 252 0.23 -6.95 3.57
C SER A 252 0.64 -7.94 4.65
N CYS A 253 -0.32 -8.74 5.10
CA CYS A 253 -0.07 -9.91 5.93
C CYS A 253 0.70 -10.97 5.15
N LYS A 254 1.53 -11.75 5.85
CA LYS A 254 2.33 -12.84 5.28
C LYS A 254 1.61 -14.16 5.47
N CYS A 255 0.71 -14.50 4.54
CA CYS A 255 -0.08 -15.74 4.62
C CYS A 255 0.40 -16.86 3.69
N ASN A 256 1.60 -16.72 3.11
CA ASN A 256 2.19 -17.67 2.17
C ASN A 256 1.31 -18.02 0.94
N GLY A 257 0.26 -17.24 0.63
CA GLY A 257 -0.69 -17.57 -0.44
C GLY A 257 -1.77 -18.58 -0.05
N HIS A 258 -1.97 -18.81 1.24
CA HIS A 258 -3.02 -19.69 1.78
C HIS A 258 -4.13 -18.95 2.53
N ALA A 259 -4.18 -17.62 2.47
CA ALA A 259 -5.31 -16.83 2.95
C ALA A 259 -5.49 -15.57 2.09
N ASP A 260 -6.73 -15.12 1.97
CA ASP A 260 -7.17 -13.91 1.27
C ASP A 260 -7.53 -12.76 2.22
N THR A 261 -7.61 -13.05 3.52
CA THR A 261 -8.00 -12.15 4.59
C THR A 261 -7.08 -12.35 5.81
N CYS A 262 -6.89 -11.28 6.56
CA CYS A 262 -6.17 -11.30 7.83
C CYS A 262 -6.70 -10.18 8.75
N HIS A 263 -6.46 -10.32 10.05
CA HIS A 263 -6.73 -9.28 11.03
C HIS A 263 -5.46 -8.88 11.77
N PHE A 264 -5.51 -7.70 12.37
CA PHE A 264 -4.43 -7.19 13.21
C PHE A 264 -4.62 -7.69 14.66
N ASP A 265 -3.56 -8.25 15.24
CA ASP A 265 -3.50 -8.65 16.63
C ASP A 265 -2.41 -7.87 17.38
N MET A 266 -2.81 -7.24 18.49
CA MET A 266 -1.91 -6.38 19.27
C MET A 266 -0.86 -7.19 20.03
N ALA A 267 -1.16 -8.42 20.45
CA ALA A 267 -0.21 -9.26 21.18
C ALA A 267 0.91 -9.73 20.22
N ALA A 268 0.56 -10.16 19.01
CA ALA A 268 1.50 -10.49 17.94
C ALA A 268 2.38 -9.28 17.58
N TRP A 269 1.78 -8.09 17.47
CA TRP A 269 2.51 -6.85 17.20
C TRP A 269 3.57 -6.56 18.27
N LEU A 270 3.20 -6.60 19.54
CA LEU A 270 4.13 -6.38 20.66
C LEU A 270 5.21 -7.46 20.72
N ALA A 271 4.84 -8.73 20.53
CA ALA A 271 5.77 -9.86 20.53
C ALA A 271 6.82 -9.77 19.40
N SER A 272 6.47 -9.16 18.25
CA SER A 272 7.41 -8.91 17.14
C SER A 272 8.34 -7.71 17.37
N GLY A 273 8.15 -6.97 18.46
CA GLY A 273 8.83 -5.69 18.72
C GLY A 273 8.31 -4.56 17.82
N ASN A 274 6.98 -4.45 17.67
CA ASN A 274 6.30 -3.46 16.85
C ASN A 274 6.64 -3.51 15.35
N ARG A 275 6.72 -4.73 14.79
CA ARG A 275 7.10 -4.93 13.38
C ARG A 275 6.03 -5.61 12.53
N SER A 276 5.27 -6.54 13.08
CA SER A 276 4.24 -7.32 12.38
C SER A 276 3.25 -7.88 13.37
N GLY A 277 1.97 -7.63 13.13
CA GLY A 277 0.85 -8.06 13.98
C GLY A 277 -0.24 -8.77 13.19
N GLY A 278 -0.02 -9.04 11.90
CA GLY A 278 -1.00 -9.71 11.06
C GLY A 278 -1.18 -11.18 11.44
N VAL A 279 -2.43 -11.61 11.50
CA VAL A 279 -2.82 -13.01 11.69
C VAL A 279 -3.75 -13.41 10.56
N CYS A 280 -3.37 -14.45 9.82
CA CYS A 280 -4.11 -14.91 8.65
C CYS A 280 -5.39 -15.62 9.06
N ASP A 281 -6.49 -15.28 8.39
CA ASP A 281 -7.79 -15.89 8.63
C ASP A 281 -7.99 -17.09 7.70
N ASN A 282 -8.65 -18.14 8.22
CA ASN A 282 -9.10 -19.29 7.43
C ASN A 282 -8.02 -19.91 6.52
N CYS A 283 -6.87 -20.30 7.08
CA CYS A 283 -5.79 -20.93 6.33
C CYS A 283 -6.30 -22.10 5.45
N GLN A 284 -6.17 -21.90 4.14
CA GLN A 284 -6.54 -22.80 3.06
C GLN A 284 -5.45 -23.85 2.82
N HIS A 285 -5.65 -24.73 1.83
CA HIS A 285 -4.62 -25.66 1.35
C HIS A 285 -4.04 -26.57 2.46
N ASN A 286 -4.85 -26.91 3.46
CA ASN A 286 -4.47 -27.71 4.63
C ASN A 286 -3.26 -27.15 5.40
N THR A 287 -3.15 -25.82 5.46
CA THR A 287 -2.13 -25.12 6.24
C THR A 287 -2.69 -24.56 7.55
N GLU A 288 -1.82 -24.31 8.52
CA GLU A 288 -2.16 -23.73 9.81
C GLU A 288 -1.05 -22.82 10.34
N GLY A 289 -1.31 -22.21 11.49
CA GLY A 289 -0.44 -21.22 12.13
C GLY A 289 -0.78 -19.79 11.72
N GLN A 290 -0.21 -18.83 12.43
CA GLN A 290 -0.46 -17.39 12.25
C GLN A 290 -0.29 -16.90 10.80
N HIS A 291 0.68 -17.48 10.09
CA HIS A 291 1.08 -17.12 8.73
C HIS A 291 0.73 -18.22 7.73
N CYS A 292 -0.13 -19.17 8.14
CA CYS A 292 -0.39 -20.40 7.39
C CYS A 292 0.90 -21.13 7.00
N GLN A 293 1.92 -21.08 7.87
CA GLN A 293 3.31 -21.42 7.54
C GLN A 293 3.68 -22.90 7.73
N ARG A 294 2.74 -23.72 8.20
CA ARG A 294 2.95 -25.16 8.41
C ARG A 294 1.73 -25.94 7.94
N CYS A 295 1.87 -27.23 7.72
CA CYS A 295 0.75 -28.10 7.39
C CYS A 295 -0.07 -28.45 8.63
N LYS A 296 -1.38 -28.60 8.46
CA LYS A 296 -2.30 -29.07 9.49
C LYS A 296 -1.91 -30.47 9.95
N LEU A 297 -2.30 -30.83 11.17
CA LEU A 297 -2.21 -32.21 11.65
C LEU A 297 -2.86 -33.19 10.66
N GLY A 298 -2.17 -34.30 10.37
CA GLY A 298 -2.56 -35.26 9.33
C GLY A 298 -2.09 -34.90 7.92
N PHE A 299 -1.34 -33.82 7.75
CA PHE A 299 -0.66 -33.45 6.51
C PHE A 299 0.83 -33.22 6.76
N TYR A 300 1.64 -33.41 5.71
CA TYR A 300 3.08 -33.17 5.74
C TYR A 300 3.53 -32.34 4.54
N ARG A 301 4.71 -31.74 4.69
CA ARG A 301 5.30 -30.81 3.72
C ARG A 301 5.89 -31.54 2.50
N ASP A 302 5.40 -31.26 1.29
CA ASP A 302 6.01 -31.75 0.05
C ASP A 302 7.14 -30.84 -0.45
N LEU A 303 8.38 -31.12 -0.03
CA LEU A 303 9.57 -30.33 -0.38
C LEU A 303 9.80 -30.16 -1.90
N ARG A 304 9.15 -30.94 -2.77
CA ARG A 304 9.24 -30.80 -4.24
C ARG A 304 8.47 -29.60 -4.79
N ARG A 305 7.53 -29.05 -4.01
CA ARG A 305 6.72 -27.88 -4.37
C ARG A 305 7.16 -26.66 -3.55
N PRO A 306 7.03 -25.42 -4.05
CA PRO A 306 7.16 -24.25 -3.18
C PRO A 306 6.03 -24.27 -2.14
N PHE A 307 6.27 -23.72 -0.95
CA PHE A 307 5.27 -23.76 0.11
C PHE A 307 3.98 -22.99 -0.25
N SER A 308 4.08 -21.94 -1.06
CA SER A 308 2.92 -21.17 -1.52
C SER A 308 2.00 -21.91 -2.51
N ALA A 309 2.37 -23.12 -2.94
CA ALA A 309 1.54 -23.89 -3.84
C ALA A 309 0.30 -24.46 -3.12
N PRO A 310 -0.86 -24.55 -3.78
CA PRO A 310 -2.05 -25.16 -3.19
C PRO A 310 -1.86 -26.61 -2.74
N ASP A 311 -0.94 -27.34 -3.36
CA ASP A 311 -0.58 -28.74 -3.09
C ASP A 311 0.69 -28.89 -2.22
N ALA A 312 1.10 -27.84 -1.50
CA ALA A 312 2.31 -27.87 -0.65
C ALA A 312 2.22 -28.82 0.56
N CYS A 313 0.99 -29.12 1.00
CA CYS A 313 0.68 -30.02 2.11
C CYS A 313 -0.02 -31.28 1.61
N LYS A 314 0.63 -32.44 1.76
CA LYS A 314 0.11 -33.74 1.35
C LYS A 314 -0.48 -34.50 2.54
N PRO A 315 -1.59 -35.22 2.35
CA PRO A 315 -2.18 -36.00 3.43
C PRO A 315 -1.25 -37.15 3.83
N CYS A 316 -1.18 -37.43 5.13
CA CYS A 316 -0.53 -38.64 5.64
C CYS A 316 -1.21 -39.89 5.09
N SER A 317 -0.44 -40.95 4.85
CA SER A 317 -0.95 -42.25 4.37
C SER A 317 -0.54 -43.38 5.31
N CYS A 318 -0.70 -43.16 6.61
CA CYS A 318 -0.34 -44.13 7.66
C CYS A 318 -1.27 -45.34 7.64
N HIS A 319 -0.70 -46.54 7.68
CA HIS A 319 -1.47 -47.78 7.68
C HIS A 319 -2.15 -47.96 9.04
N PRO A 320 -3.49 -48.10 9.09
CA PRO A 320 -4.25 -48.07 10.34
C PRO A 320 -3.86 -49.18 11.32
N VAL A 321 -3.40 -50.33 10.80
CA VAL A 321 -2.99 -51.48 11.62
C VAL A 321 -1.53 -51.38 12.07
N GLY A 322 -0.64 -50.91 11.19
CA GLY A 322 0.82 -50.99 11.39
C GLY A 322 1.41 -49.74 12.04
N SER A 323 0.69 -48.62 12.00
CA SER A 323 1.10 -47.40 12.69
C SER A 323 0.74 -47.43 14.18
N ALA A 324 1.66 -46.96 15.02
CA ALA A 324 1.48 -46.87 16.47
C ALA A 324 0.56 -45.69 16.81
N VAL A 325 -0.41 -45.90 17.70
CA VAL A 325 -1.25 -44.83 18.22
C VAL A 325 -0.50 -44.15 19.37
N LEU A 326 -0.26 -42.85 19.24
CA LEU A 326 0.37 -42.08 20.32
C LEU A 326 -0.61 -41.90 21.49
N PRO A 327 -0.16 -41.93 22.75
CA PRO A 327 -1.02 -41.94 23.94
C PRO A 327 -1.88 -40.68 24.15
N LEU A 328 -1.70 -39.64 23.32
CA LEU A 328 -2.33 -38.32 23.48
C LEU A 328 -3.41 -38.02 22.42
N GLY A 329 -3.84 -38.99 21.61
CA GLY A 329 -4.92 -38.74 20.64
C GLY A 329 -5.51 -40.01 20.00
N PRO A 330 -6.71 -39.90 19.41
CA PRO A 330 -7.45 -41.04 18.82
C PRO A 330 -6.90 -41.49 17.45
N SER A 331 -5.92 -40.79 16.87
CA SER A 331 -5.42 -41.02 15.52
C SER A 331 -3.90 -40.85 15.42
N THR A 332 -3.25 -41.70 14.63
CA THR A 332 -1.83 -41.58 14.32
C THR A 332 -1.60 -40.55 13.22
N PHE A 333 -0.79 -39.53 13.50
CA PHE A 333 -0.35 -38.56 12.51
C PHE A 333 1.09 -38.84 12.09
N CYS A 334 1.41 -38.57 10.82
CA CYS A 334 2.78 -38.65 10.32
C CYS A 334 3.60 -37.42 10.75
N ASP A 335 4.92 -37.53 10.65
CA ASP A 335 5.82 -36.39 10.83
C ASP A 335 5.49 -35.28 9.81
N PRO A 336 5.21 -34.02 10.25
CA PRO A 336 4.83 -32.94 9.34
C PRO A 336 5.91 -32.52 8.33
N SER A 337 7.18 -32.90 8.55
CA SER A 337 8.32 -32.55 7.71
C SER A 337 8.64 -33.64 6.70
N THR A 338 8.61 -34.92 7.11
CA THR A 338 8.98 -36.05 6.24
C THR A 338 7.80 -36.82 5.68
N GLY A 339 6.68 -36.83 6.39
CA GLY A 339 5.52 -37.67 6.10
C GLY A 339 5.63 -39.10 6.64
N ASP A 340 6.66 -39.40 7.44
CA ASP A 340 6.87 -40.74 8.00
C ASP A 340 5.90 -41.01 9.15
N CYS A 341 5.28 -42.18 9.11
CA CYS A 341 4.37 -42.62 10.15
C CYS A 341 5.14 -43.32 11.28
N PRO A 342 4.74 -43.13 12.56
CA PRO A 342 5.33 -43.89 13.65
C PRO A 342 4.85 -45.34 13.56
N CYS A 343 5.76 -46.28 13.33
CA CYS A 343 5.42 -47.70 13.14
C CYS A 343 5.44 -48.49 14.45
N LYS A 344 4.61 -49.54 14.50
CA LYS A 344 4.63 -50.55 15.58
C LYS A 344 5.91 -51.39 15.53
N PRO A 345 6.27 -52.10 16.61
CA PRO A 345 7.44 -52.97 16.62
C PRO A 345 7.44 -53.98 15.46
N GLY A 346 8.58 -54.14 14.80
CA GLY A 346 8.74 -55.06 13.68
C GLY A 346 8.13 -54.58 12.34
N VAL A 347 7.54 -53.39 12.27
CA VAL A 347 6.90 -52.83 11.07
C VAL A 347 7.79 -51.75 10.43
N ALA A 348 7.80 -51.68 9.10
CA ALA A 348 8.65 -50.81 8.30
C ALA A 348 7.86 -49.99 7.25
N GLY A 349 8.59 -49.09 6.60
CA GLY A 349 8.09 -48.23 5.53
C GLY A 349 7.54 -46.89 6.02
N PRO A 350 7.52 -45.86 5.17
CA PRO A 350 7.01 -44.52 5.53
C PRO A 350 5.52 -44.54 5.89
N ARG A 351 4.80 -45.59 5.49
CA ARG A 351 3.37 -45.82 5.76
C ARG A 351 3.11 -46.90 6.81
N CYS A 352 4.14 -47.60 7.31
CA CYS A 352 3.98 -48.73 8.24
C CYS A 352 3.11 -49.88 7.69
N ASP A 353 3.31 -50.25 6.42
CA ASP A 353 2.45 -51.17 5.66
C ASP A 353 3.06 -52.56 5.43
N HIS A 354 4.28 -52.82 5.91
CA HIS A 354 4.95 -54.11 5.78
C HIS A 354 5.88 -54.40 6.96
N CYS A 355 6.30 -55.65 7.13
CA CYS A 355 7.26 -56.02 8.17
C CYS A 355 8.68 -55.58 7.82
N LEU A 356 9.48 -55.28 8.86
CA LEU A 356 10.92 -55.14 8.74
C LEU A 356 11.54 -56.45 8.22
N PRO A 357 12.67 -56.39 7.49
CA PRO A 357 13.44 -57.58 7.17
C PRO A 357 13.75 -58.41 8.42
N GLY A 358 13.46 -59.71 8.39
CA GLY A 358 13.61 -60.61 9.55
C GLY A 358 12.40 -60.64 10.49
N TYR A 359 11.28 -60.04 10.10
CA TYR A 359 10.00 -60.09 10.81
C TYR A 359 8.88 -60.59 9.88
N TRP A 360 7.85 -61.21 10.46
CA TRP A 360 6.72 -61.80 9.73
C TRP A 360 5.39 -61.61 10.48
N GLY A 361 4.28 -61.87 9.77
CA GLY A 361 2.95 -61.91 10.38
C GLY A 361 2.41 -60.54 10.76
N PHE A 362 2.36 -59.61 9.80
CA PHE A 362 1.83 -58.26 9.98
C PHE A 362 0.42 -58.26 10.61
N GLY A 363 0.26 -57.55 11.73
CA GLY A 363 -1.00 -57.56 12.47
C GLY A 363 -1.16 -56.43 13.50
N PRO A 364 -2.18 -56.50 14.37
CA PRO A 364 -2.54 -55.42 15.29
C PRO A 364 -1.46 -55.08 16.33
N TYR A 365 -0.49 -55.97 16.55
CA TYR A 365 0.63 -55.77 17.48
C TYR A 365 1.97 -55.52 16.77
N GLY A 366 1.96 -55.31 15.45
CA GLY A 366 3.16 -55.19 14.63
C GLY A 366 3.51 -56.51 13.93
N CYS A 367 4.80 -56.81 13.84
CA CYS A 367 5.30 -58.07 13.27
C CYS A 367 6.13 -58.84 14.30
N ARG A 368 6.17 -60.17 14.15
CA ARG A 368 6.95 -61.07 15.02
C ARG A 368 8.35 -61.28 14.44
N PRO A 369 9.41 -61.32 15.27
CA PRO A 369 10.74 -61.67 14.77
C PRO A 369 10.73 -63.11 14.26
N CYS A 370 11.55 -63.38 13.25
CA CYS A 370 11.72 -64.70 12.67
C CYS A 370 12.77 -65.51 13.43
N ASP A 371 12.48 -66.78 13.67
CA ASP A 371 13.43 -67.74 14.24
C ASP A 371 14.34 -68.35 13.16
N CYS A 372 14.87 -67.51 12.26
CA CYS A 372 15.70 -67.91 11.12
C CYS A 372 17.08 -67.22 11.19
N ALA A 373 18.14 -67.89 10.74
CA ALA A 373 19.51 -67.36 10.80
C ALA A 373 19.79 -66.18 9.86
N ARG A 374 18.93 -65.90 8.87
CA ARG A 374 19.12 -64.83 7.87
C ARG A 374 17.86 -64.03 7.58
N SER A 375 16.92 -64.60 6.83
CA SER A 375 15.67 -63.96 6.45
C SER A 375 14.55 -64.98 6.32
N CYS A 376 13.32 -64.49 6.42
CA CYS A 376 12.09 -65.24 6.38
C CYS A 376 11.11 -64.55 5.43
N ASP A 377 10.13 -65.30 4.93
CA ASP A 377 9.02 -64.74 4.20
C ASP A 377 8.12 -63.90 5.15
N PRO A 378 7.80 -62.64 4.80
CA PRO A 378 7.09 -61.72 5.70
C PRO A 378 5.63 -62.09 5.97
N HIS A 379 5.04 -63.02 5.19
CA HIS A 379 3.64 -63.45 5.37
C HIS A 379 3.54 -64.78 6.12
N THR A 380 4.37 -65.75 5.76
CA THR A 380 4.33 -67.13 6.26
C THR A 380 5.31 -67.38 7.40
N GLY A 381 6.40 -66.61 7.48
CA GLY A 381 7.50 -66.83 8.43
C GLY A 381 8.50 -67.90 7.99
N ASP A 382 8.33 -68.48 6.79
CA ASP A 382 9.18 -69.56 6.29
C ASP A 382 10.61 -69.06 6.04
N CYS A 383 11.61 -69.78 6.54
CA CYS A 383 13.01 -69.42 6.33
C CYS A 383 13.40 -69.59 4.87
N HIS A 384 14.08 -68.60 4.28
CA HIS A 384 14.69 -68.77 2.98
C HIS A 384 15.87 -69.77 3.07
N SER A 385 15.63 -71.03 2.72
CA SER A 385 16.69 -72.02 2.52
C SER A 385 17.31 -71.83 1.14
N SER A 386 18.31 -70.97 1.01
CA SER A 386 19.17 -71.01 -0.17
C SER A 386 20.23 -72.08 0.04
N GLU A 387 20.10 -73.22 -0.66
CA GLU A 387 21.22 -74.10 -0.96
C GLU A 387 22.38 -73.26 -1.51
N VAL A 388 23.55 -73.47 -0.93
CA VAL A 388 24.76 -72.71 -1.25
C VAL A 388 25.41 -73.33 -2.48
N SER A 389 25.50 -72.58 -3.59
CA SER A 389 26.52 -72.82 -4.61
C SER A 389 27.66 -71.81 -4.43
N TRP A 390 28.74 -72.27 -3.80
CA TRP A 390 30.01 -71.58 -3.71
C TRP A 390 30.65 -71.44 -5.10
N HIS A 391 30.84 -70.23 -5.61
CA HIS A 391 31.99 -69.89 -6.45
C HIS A 391 32.45 -68.44 -6.22
N ASN A 392 33.57 -68.35 -5.51
CA ASN A 392 34.64 -67.34 -5.45
C ASN A 392 34.53 -66.10 -6.36
N GLU A 393 34.71 -64.90 -5.79
CA GLU A 393 36.01 -64.19 -5.71
C GLU A 393 35.81 -62.78 -5.13
N ALA A 394 36.60 -62.45 -4.11
CA ALA A 394 36.89 -61.06 -3.70
C ALA A 394 38.36 -60.79 -4.01
N PRO A 395 38.72 -59.56 -4.41
CA PRO A 395 39.62 -58.77 -3.55
C PRO A 395 39.40 -57.25 -3.69
N PRO A 396 40.16 -56.39 -2.96
CA PRO A 396 40.37 -56.34 -1.52
C PRO A 396 40.02 -54.96 -0.92
N PHE A 397 39.94 -54.91 0.41
CA PHE A 397 39.82 -53.69 1.22
C PHE A 397 41.00 -52.72 1.02
N GLN A 398 40.69 -51.42 0.93
CA GLN A 398 41.55 -50.34 1.43
C GLN A 398 40.73 -49.43 2.34
N ALA A 399 41.09 -49.44 3.62
CA ALA A 399 40.62 -48.51 4.62
C ALA A 399 41.36 -47.17 4.49
N VAL A 400 40.62 -46.07 4.51
CA VAL A 400 41.17 -44.76 4.88
C VAL A 400 40.21 -44.13 5.89
N LEU A 401 40.63 -44.19 7.16
CA LEU A 401 40.24 -43.23 8.18
C LEU A 401 41.04 -41.94 7.91
N ASN A 402 40.36 -40.80 7.77
CA ASN A 402 40.76 -39.61 8.52
C ASN A 402 39.70 -38.50 8.49
N GLU A 403 39.30 -38.18 9.72
CA GLU A 403 38.78 -36.94 10.30
C GLU A 403 38.54 -35.71 9.41
N SER A 404 37.31 -35.18 9.51
CA SER A 404 37.07 -33.75 9.43
C SER A 404 35.75 -33.38 10.12
N GLU A 405 35.83 -33.05 11.41
CA GLU A 405 35.04 -31.97 12.01
C GLU A 405 35.60 -30.64 11.51
N PRO A 406 34.75 -29.61 11.28
CA PRO A 406 34.72 -28.55 12.28
C PRO A 406 33.31 -28.00 12.55
N THR A 407 32.94 -28.02 13.84
CA THR A 407 32.55 -26.85 14.65
C THR A 407 31.69 -25.76 14.00
N TRP A 408 30.48 -25.66 14.53
CA TRP A 408 29.54 -24.55 14.42
C TRP A 408 30.13 -23.26 15.00
N GLY A 409 30.24 -22.22 14.17
CA GLY A 409 30.45 -20.83 14.59
C GLY A 409 29.33 -19.96 14.03
N TRP A 410 28.53 -19.38 14.92
CA TRP A 410 27.48 -18.41 14.60
C TRP A 410 28.12 -17.02 14.44
N GLU A 411 27.89 -16.35 13.31
CA GLU A 411 27.94 -14.89 13.23
C GLU A 411 26.73 -14.41 12.43
N ASP A 412 25.78 -13.82 13.17
CA ASP A 412 24.80 -12.87 12.65
C ASP A 412 25.54 -11.70 12.00
N GLU A 413 25.24 -11.41 10.74
CA GLU A 413 24.77 -10.08 10.30
C GLU A 413 24.68 -10.00 8.76
N GLN A 414 23.72 -9.20 8.31
CA GLN A 414 23.54 -8.63 6.97
C GLN A 414 22.71 -9.42 5.94
N GLY A 415 21.45 -8.98 5.84
CA GLY A 415 21.04 -8.30 4.62
C GLY A 415 20.06 -9.05 3.73
N PHE A 416 18.78 -8.86 4.01
CA PHE A 416 17.72 -9.00 3.01
C PHE A 416 18.05 -8.20 1.75
N SER A 417 17.85 -8.79 0.58
CA SER A 417 17.17 -8.11 -0.54
C SER A 417 16.72 -9.07 -1.62
N ALA A 418 15.39 -9.19 -1.69
CA ALA A 418 14.53 -9.35 -2.84
C ALA A 418 15.15 -9.76 -4.19
N LEU A 419 14.64 -10.87 -4.74
CA LEU A 419 14.38 -10.98 -6.17
C LEU A 419 12.98 -11.54 -6.37
N ARG A 420 11.99 -10.63 -6.38
CA ARG A 420 10.74 -10.86 -7.09
C ARG A 420 11.09 -10.98 -8.58
N HIS A 421 10.54 -12.01 -9.20
CA HIS A 421 10.46 -12.16 -10.64
C HIS A 421 9.88 -10.87 -11.25
N SER A 422 10.70 -10.07 -11.91
CA SER A 422 10.20 -9.09 -12.88
C SER A 422 9.70 -9.87 -14.10
N GLY A 423 8.55 -9.45 -14.63
CA GLY A 423 8.21 -9.76 -16.02
C GLY A 423 9.40 -9.40 -16.90
N LYS A 424 9.79 -10.32 -17.78
CA LYS A 424 11.01 -10.32 -18.59
C LYS A 424 11.38 -8.92 -19.12
N CYS A 425 12.34 -8.25 -18.48
CA CYS A 425 13.05 -7.14 -19.12
C CYS A 425 13.95 -7.77 -20.20
N GLU A 426 13.60 -7.64 -21.47
CA GLU A 426 14.45 -8.12 -22.57
C GLU A 426 15.45 -7.04 -22.97
N CYS A 427 16.68 -7.14 -22.49
CA CYS A 427 17.77 -6.28 -22.95
C CYS A 427 18.42 -6.89 -24.19
N LYS A 428 18.56 -6.10 -25.25
CA LYS A 428 19.27 -6.51 -26.46
C LYS A 428 20.76 -6.58 -26.15
N GLU A 429 21.31 -7.79 -26.04
CA GLU A 429 22.74 -7.99 -25.85
C GLU A 429 23.52 -7.46 -27.07
N GLN A 430 24.57 -6.69 -26.79
CA GLN A 430 25.47 -6.21 -27.84
C GLN A 430 26.40 -7.34 -28.26
N VAL A 431 26.26 -7.90 -29.46
CA VAL A 431 27.19 -8.92 -29.95
C VAL A 431 28.55 -8.27 -30.24
N LEU A 432 29.65 -8.96 -29.91
CA LEU A 432 30.98 -8.51 -30.30
C LEU A 432 31.11 -8.60 -31.83
N GLY A 433 30.80 -7.50 -32.51
CA GLY A 433 30.90 -7.36 -33.96
C GLY A 433 32.34 -7.20 -34.47
N ASN A 434 32.49 -6.68 -35.69
CA ASN A 434 33.78 -6.38 -36.31
C ASN A 434 34.67 -5.53 -35.36
N PRO A 435 35.96 -5.88 -35.15
CA PRO A 435 36.88 -5.11 -34.32
C PRO A 435 36.88 -3.60 -34.58
N LYS A 436 36.76 -3.17 -35.85
CA LYS A 436 36.67 -1.75 -36.23
C LYS A 436 35.43 -1.06 -35.65
N VAL A 437 34.30 -1.76 -35.57
CA VAL A 437 33.05 -1.25 -34.99
C VAL A 437 33.17 -1.15 -33.48
N PHE A 438 33.78 -2.14 -32.82
CA PHE A 438 34.05 -2.11 -31.38
C PHE A 438 34.94 -0.92 -30.99
N CYS A 439 36.01 -0.67 -31.77
CA CYS A 439 36.89 0.48 -31.54
C CYS A 439 36.19 1.82 -31.84
N GLY A 440 35.32 1.86 -32.87
CA GLY A 440 34.53 3.03 -33.25
C GLY A 440 33.57 3.53 -32.17
N MET A 441 33.18 2.67 -31.21
CA MET A 441 32.33 3.04 -30.06
C MET A 441 33.03 3.90 -28.99
N LYS A 442 34.37 4.04 -29.08
CA LYS A 442 35.19 4.92 -28.22
C LYS A 442 34.92 4.78 -26.72
N TYR A 443 34.90 3.54 -26.22
CA TYR A 443 34.75 3.26 -24.78
C TYR A 443 35.86 3.93 -23.95
N THR A 444 35.48 4.61 -22.87
CA THR A 444 36.41 5.35 -22.00
C THR A 444 37.12 4.42 -21.01
N TYR A 445 36.48 3.31 -20.66
CA TYR A 445 37.05 2.24 -19.84
C TYR A 445 36.61 0.86 -20.31
N VAL A 446 37.45 -0.14 -20.04
CA VAL A 446 37.16 -1.56 -20.21
C VAL A 446 37.69 -2.32 -18.98
N ILE A 447 36.82 -3.00 -18.24
CA ILE A 447 37.14 -3.63 -16.95
C ILE A 447 36.54 -5.03 -16.81
N LYS A 448 37.22 -5.87 -16.03
CA LYS A 448 36.66 -7.10 -15.44
C LYS A 448 36.18 -6.78 -14.04
N THR A 449 34.91 -7.01 -13.75
CA THR A 449 34.32 -6.69 -12.45
C THR A 449 33.38 -7.78 -11.93
N LYS A 450 33.33 -7.97 -10.62
CA LYS A 450 32.34 -8.84 -9.94
C LYS A 450 31.24 -7.95 -9.36
N ILE A 451 29.98 -8.25 -9.65
CA ILE A 451 28.85 -7.49 -9.08
C ILE A 451 28.67 -7.96 -7.63
N LEU A 452 28.70 -7.01 -6.69
CA LEU A 452 28.51 -7.28 -5.26
C LEU A 452 27.03 -7.14 -4.89
N SER A 453 26.44 -6.02 -5.27
CA SER A 453 25.03 -5.72 -5.01
C SER A 453 24.55 -4.65 -5.99
N ALA A 454 23.24 -4.60 -6.22
CA ALA A 454 22.58 -3.55 -6.99
C ALA A 454 21.51 -2.92 -6.11
N HIS A 455 21.53 -1.61 -5.97
CA HIS A 455 20.58 -0.86 -5.16
C HIS A 455 19.79 0.09 -6.05
N ASP A 456 18.48 0.09 -5.85
CA ASP A 456 17.58 1.09 -6.41
C ASP A 456 17.50 2.28 -5.44
N LYS A 457 17.83 3.49 -5.92
CA LYS A 457 17.74 4.74 -5.15
C LYS A 457 16.50 5.55 -5.53
N GLY A 458 15.55 4.96 -6.25
CA GLY A 458 14.30 5.55 -6.72
C GLY A 458 14.50 6.44 -7.96
N SER A 459 15.45 7.38 -7.90
CA SER A 459 15.78 8.27 -9.03
C SER A 459 16.78 7.68 -10.02
N HIS A 460 17.60 6.71 -9.58
CA HIS A 460 18.62 6.03 -10.37
C HIS A 460 19.03 4.72 -9.69
N ALA A 461 19.72 3.84 -10.42
CA ALA A 461 20.32 2.63 -9.86
C ALA A 461 21.81 2.82 -9.57
N GLU A 462 22.27 2.17 -8.51
CA GLU A 462 23.68 2.10 -8.13
C GLU A 462 24.12 0.63 -8.01
N VAL A 463 25.05 0.22 -8.86
CA VAL A 463 25.57 -1.15 -8.86
C VAL A 463 26.95 -1.15 -8.21
N SER A 464 27.04 -1.73 -7.02
CA SER A 464 28.30 -1.91 -6.29
C SER A 464 29.08 -3.08 -6.88
N VAL A 465 30.32 -2.82 -7.27
CA VAL A 465 31.17 -3.81 -7.96
C VAL A 465 32.57 -3.87 -7.38
N LYS A 466 33.22 -5.03 -7.52
CA LYS A 466 34.65 -5.21 -7.22
C LYS A 466 35.43 -5.37 -8.53
N ILE A 467 36.17 -4.33 -8.90
CA ILE A 467 37.02 -4.33 -10.10
C ILE A 467 38.21 -5.26 -9.87
N LYS A 468 38.26 -6.35 -10.64
CA LYS A 468 39.32 -7.36 -10.57
C LYS A 468 40.46 -7.06 -11.54
N LYS A 469 40.15 -6.52 -12.73
CA LYS A 469 41.16 -6.17 -13.75
C LYS A 469 40.71 -4.96 -14.55
N VAL A 470 41.66 -4.09 -14.91
CA VAL A 470 41.44 -2.96 -15.82
C VAL A 470 42.18 -3.29 -17.12
N LEU A 471 41.46 -3.27 -18.25
CA LEU A 471 41.97 -3.61 -19.58
C LEU A 471 42.27 -2.35 -20.41
N LYS A 472 41.46 -1.30 -20.25
CA LYS A 472 41.68 0.03 -20.81
C LYS A 472 41.10 1.08 -19.86
N SER A 473 41.81 2.19 -19.69
CA SER A 473 41.35 3.36 -18.94
C SER A 473 41.95 4.58 -19.62
N THR A 474 41.12 5.53 -20.04
CA THR A 474 41.61 6.73 -20.74
C THR A 474 41.82 7.91 -19.78
N LYS A 475 40.75 8.56 -19.33
CA LYS A 475 40.85 9.83 -18.58
C LYS A 475 40.84 9.65 -17.06
N LEU A 476 40.02 8.75 -16.55
CA LEU A 476 39.96 8.44 -15.12
C LEU A 476 40.96 7.33 -14.74
N LYS A 477 41.72 7.50 -13.64
CA LYS A 477 42.61 6.46 -13.10
C LYS A 477 41.79 5.41 -12.35
N ILE A 478 41.25 4.43 -13.07
CA ILE A 478 40.48 3.34 -12.45
C ILE A 478 41.45 2.37 -11.77
N LEU A 479 41.32 2.23 -10.45
CA LEU A 479 42.07 1.28 -9.64
C LEU A 479 41.25 0.01 -9.34
N ARG A 480 41.95 -1.08 -9.03
CA ARG A 480 41.31 -2.31 -8.51
C ARG A 480 40.70 -2.02 -7.14
N GLY A 481 39.54 -2.62 -6.85
CA GLY A 481 38.84 -2.41 -5.59
C GLY A 481 37.34 -2.24 -5.75
N LYS A 482 36.66 -1.81 -4.68
CA LYS A 482 35.22 -1.54 -4.67
C LYS A 482 34.92 -0.21 -5.39
N ARG A 483 33.98 -0.22 -6.33
CA ARG A 483 33.51 0.95 -7.08
C ARG A 483 32.02 0.82 -7.37
N THR A 484 31.41 1.92 -7.82
CA THR A 484 29.98 1.98 -8.20
C THR A 484 29.85 2.22 -9.69
N LEU A 485 29.03 1.41 -10.35
CA LEU A 485 28.58 1.62 -11.72
C LEU A 485 27.17 2.23 -11.70
N TYR A 486 26.88 3.13 -12.62
CA TYR A 486 25.61 3.85 -12.71
C TYR A 486 24.90 3.48 -14.02
N PRO A 487 23.89 2.59 -13.98
CA PRO A 487 23.07 2.28 -15.14
C PRO A 487 22.17 3.45 -15.54
N GLU A 488 22.24 3.91 -16.79
CA GLU A 488 21.48 5.08 -17.27
C GLU A 488 20.06 4.72 -17.73
N SER A 489 19.85 3.51 -18.24
CA SER A 489 18.56 3.12 -18.84
C SER A 489 17.53 2.66 -17.80
N TRP A 490 17.50 3.30 -16.63
CA TRP A 490 16.53 3.03 -15.57
C TRP A 490 15.13 3.46 -16.03
N THR A 491 14.14 2.59 -15.88
CA THR A 491 12.75 2.86 -16.28
C THR A 491 11.81 2.75 -15.09
N ASN A 492 10.61 3.33 -15.19
CA ASN A 492 9.56 3.27 -14.16
C ASN A 492 9.07 1.83 -13.85
N ARG A 493 9.57 0.82 -14.58
CA ARG A 493 9.32 -0.62 -14.36
C ARG A 493 10.47 -1.33 -13.63
N GLY A 494 11.50 -0.60 -13.19
CA GLY A 494 12.66 -1.16 -12.48
C GLY A 494 13.66 -1.91 -13.38
N CYS A 495 13.55 -1.80 -14.70
CA CYS A 495 14.49 -2.45 -15.63
C CYS A 495 15.73 -1.56 -15.84
N THR A 496 16.93 -2.16 -15.78
CA THR A 496 18.20 -1.57 -16.27
C THR A 496 18.75 -2.44 -17.40
N CYS A 497 19.19 -1.81 -18.49
CA CYS A 497 19.83 -2.46 -19.61
C CYS A 497 21.22 -1.85 -19.84
N PRO A 498 22.28 -2.67 -19.79
CA PRO A 498 22.33 -4.14 -19.61
C PRO A 498 22.09 -4.60 -18.16
N ILE A 499 21.56 -5.82 -18.01
CA ILE A 499 21.27 -6.43 -16.70
C ILE A 499 22.58 -6.92 -16.05
N LEU A 500 22.82 -6.48 -14.81
CA LEU A 500 24.01 -6.83 -14.02
C LEU A 500 23.61 -7.59 -12.75
N ASN A 501 23.57 -8.92 -12.83
CA ASN A 501 23.17 -9.75 -11.69
C ASN A 501 24.26 -9.82 -10.61
N PRO A 502 23.92 -9.59 -9.32
CA PRO A 502 24.84 -9.79 -8.19
C PRO A 502 25.45 -11.19 -8.16
N GLY A 503 26.69 -11.30 -7.68
CA GLY A 503 27.42 -12.55 -7.58
C GLY A 503 28.16 -12.98 -8.85
N LEU A 504 27.76 -12.48 -10.03
CA LEU A 504 28.39 -12.81 -11.31
C LEU A 504 29.54 -11.87 -11.69
N GLU A 505 30.42 -12.34 -12.58
CA GLU A 505 31.52 -11.56 -13.15
C GLU A 505 31.20 -11.12 -14.57
N TYR A 506 31.53 -9.88 -14.91
CA TYR A 506 31.29 -9.30 -16.23
C TYR A 506 32.54 -8.63 -16.79
N LEU A 507 32.64 -8.65 -18.12
CA LEU A 507 33.45 -7.73 -18.90
C LEU A 507 32.56 -6.53 -19.25
N VAL A 508 32.97 -5.34 -18.82
CA VAL A 508 32.21 -4.10 -19.02
C VAL A 508 33.08 -3.10 -19.76
N ALA A 509 32.64 -2.67 -20.94
CA ALA A 509 33.17 -1.51 -21.64
C ALA A 509 32.09 -0.42 -21.68
N GLY A 510 32.40 0.74 -21.11
CA GLY A 510 31.42 1.81 -20.91
C GLY A 510 32.00 3.19 -21.12
N HIS A 511 31.19 4.18 -20.78
CA HIS A 511 31.49 5.60 -20.93
C HIS A 511 31.50 6.28 -19.56
N GLU A 512 32.17 7.41 -19.47
CA GLU A 512 32.35 8.15 -18.24
C GLU A 512 31.55 9.44 -18.31
N ASP A 513 30.90 9.81 -17.20
CA ASP A 513 30.43 11.19 -17.02
C ASP A 513 31.61 12.06 -16.57
N VAL A 514 32.13 12.86 -17.50
CA VAL A 514 33.31 13.72 -17.28
C VAL A 514 33.03 14.79 -16.20
N ARG A 515 31.77 15.18 -15.97
CA ARG A 515 31.41 16.21 -14.98
C ARG A 515 31.33 15.66 -13.56
N THR A 516 30.92 14.41 -13.39
CA THR A 516 30.71 13.80 -12.07
C THR A 516 31.71 12.69 -11.73
N GLY A 517 32.60 12.32 -12.66
CA GLY A 517 33.55 11.22 -12.51
C GLY A 517 32.89 9.84 -12.36
N ARG A 518 31.65 9.69 -12.85
CA ARG A 518 30.85 8.47 -12.67
C ARG A 518 31.10 7.50 -13.83
N LEU A 519 31.22 6.21 -13.49
CA LEU A 519 31.29 5.13 -14.49
C LEU A 519 29.87 4.79 -14.94
N ILE A 520 29.48 5.26 -16.12
CA ILE A 520 28.15 5.03 -16.68
C ILE A 520 28.12 3.70 -17.43
N VAL A 521 27.01 2.98 -17.29
CA VAL A 521 26.67 1.83 -18.11
C VAL A 521 25.30 2.08 -18.76
N ASN A 522 25.20 1.93 -20.07
CA ASN A 522 23.96 2.18 -20.81
C ASN A 522 23.80 1.21 -21.98
N MET A 523 22.77 1.37 -22.79
CA MET A 523 22.50 0.48 -23.93
C MET A 523 23.57 0.48 -25.03
N LYS A 524 24.50 1.45 -25.02
CA LYS A 524 25.66 1.51 -25.93
C LYS A 524 26.91 0.86 -25.33
N SER A 525 26.87 0.52 -24.04
CA SER A 525 27.94 -0.16 -23.34
C SER A 525 27.99 -1.64 -23.74
N PHE A 526 29.20 -2.18 -23.84
CA PHE A 526 29.41 -3.59 -24.12
C PHE A 526 29.56 -4.35 -22.81
N VAL A 527 28.55 -5.16 -22.46
CA VAL A 527 28.50 -5.91 -21.20
C VAL A 527 28.21 -7.37 -21.50
N HIS A 528 29.13 -8.23 -21.06
CA HIS A 528 29.02 -9.68 -21.22
C HIS A 528 29.51 -10.39 -19.97
N GLN A 529 28.87 -11.50 -19.61
CA GLN A 529 29.38 -12.35 -18.54
C GLN A 529 30.81 -12.80 -18.87
N TRP A 530 31.69 -12.74 -17.88
CA TRP A 530 33.12 -12.96 -18.09
C TRP A 530 33.40 -14.39 -18.56
N LYS A 531 33.99 -14.50 -19.74
CA LYS A 531 34.62 -15.73 -20.25
C LYS A 531 36.09 -15.44 -20.57
N SER A 532 37.00 -16.30 -20.13
CA SER A 532 38.45 -16.09 -20.33
C SER A 532 38.86 -15.97 -21.80
N ALA A 533 38.14 -16.64 -22.72
CA ALA A 533 38.32 -16.48 -24.16
C ALA A 533 37.90 -15.10 -24.67
N LEU A 534 36.75 -14.58 -24.22
CA LEU A 534 36.24 -13.26 -24.59
C LEU A 534 37.15 -12.14 -24.09
N GLY A 535 37.62 -12.24 -22.84
CA GLY A 535 38.55 -11.26 -22.27
C GLY A 535 39.88 -11.18 -23.02
N ARG A 536 40.41 -12.31 -23.51
CA ARG A 536 41.61 -12.35 -24.38
C ARG A 536 41.35 -11.68 -25.72
N LYS A 537 40.24 -12.03 -26.38
CA LYS A 537 39.83 -11.46 -27.69
C LYS A 537 39.66 -9.94 -27.63
N VAL A 538 39.00 -9.42 -26.60
CA VAL A 538 38.83 -7.97 -26.44
C VAL A 538 40.15 -7.27 -26.13
N LEU A 539 41.04 -7.89 -25.35
CA LEU A 539 42.38 -7.34 -25.10
C LEU A 539 43.23 -7.27 -26.38
N GLU A 540 43.12 -8.26 -27.27
CA GLU A 540 43.79 -8.24 -28.58
C GLU A 540 43.23 -7.13 -29.48
N ILE A 541 41.91 -7.00 -29.57
CA ILE A 541 41.25 -5.93 -30.34
C ILE A 541 41.70 -4.55 -29.83
N LEU A 542 41.72 -4.36 -28.50
CA LEU A 542 42.15 -3.10 -27.89
C LEU A 542 43.61 -2.75 -28.21
N LYS A 543 44.49 -3.74 -28.37
CA LYS A 543 45.92 -3.55 -28.65
C LYS A 543 46.24 -3.38 -30.13
N ARG A 544 45.54 -4.11 -31.01
CA ARG A 544 45.87 -4.19 -32.45
C ARG A 544 45.00 -3.28 -33.31
N ASP A 545 43.72 -3.11 -32.96
CA ASP A 545 42.73 -2.49 -33.83
C ASP A 545 42.20 -1.14 -33.30
N CYS A 546 42.34 -0.86 -32.00
CA CYS A 546 41.82 0.35 -31.35
C CYS A 546 42.88 1.42 -31.02
N ASN A 547 44.11 1.23 -31.49
CA ASN A 547 45.23 2.17 -31.29
C ASN A 547 45.30 3.21 -32.40
#